data_AF-A0A7S0AZ08-F1
#
_entry.id   AF-A0A7S0AZ08-F1
#
_cell.length_a   1.000
_cell.length_b   1.000
_cell.length_c   1.000
_cell.angle_alpha   90.00
_cell.angle_beta   90.00
_cell.angle_gamma   90.00
#
_symmetry.space_group_name_H-M   'P 1'
#
loop_
_entity.id
_entity.type
_entity.pdbx_description
1 polymer ?
#
loop_
_entity_poly.entity_id
_entity_poly.type
_entity_poly.pdbx_seq_one_letter_code
_entity_poly.pdbx_strand_id
1 'polypeptide(L)'
;DPSVYIHLAEDQSLVSALESTFSPVNAQAHQQPQEMQYIPFIMVYDDSHKKQIRRDTLKAVMMKVYFTSSKARSEACEILYDVAEMMEFLAEDAKQILSSPTSSEKQQAEVFENLLFDGCDVSISMVDEYAPNAYGIFISDRLFWEAFVMPHDMNEYTGDFIGFGRGVGSRRQSNPDAMVQNLVHFQSSDRHPLSSMPCILQVDNESPMSPATLVLAIEKSGVGIRPADRNEW
;
A
#
# COMPACT_ATOMS: atom_id res chain seq x y z
N ASP A 1 25.78 -12.45 -9.49
CA ASP A 1 24.70 -11.80 -8.73
C ASP A 1 23.60 -11.31 -9.64
N PRO A 2 22.41 -11.90 -9.57
CA PRO A 2 21.21 -11.28 -10.11
C PRO A 2 20.82 -10.14 -9.17
N SER A 3 20.96 -8.90 -9.64
CA SER A 3 20.46 -7.70 -8.98
C SER A 3 19.09 -7.37 -9.53
N VAL A 4 18.10 -7.28 -8.65
CA VAL A 4 16.74 -6.88 -8.99
C VAL A 4 16.54 -5.41 -8.67
N TYR A 5 15.96 -4.68 -9.61
CA TYR A 5 15.64 -3.26 -9.46
C TYR A 5 14.15 -3.11 -9.17
N ILE A 6 13.83 -2.46 -8.05
CA ILE A 6 12.51 -1.86 -7.85
C ILE A 6 12.48 -0.64 -8.77
N HIS A 7 11.92 -0.80 -9.96
CA HIS A 7 11.60 0.35 -10.78
C HIS A 7 10.34 0.97 -10.18
N LEU A 8 10.43 2.25 -9.86
CA LEU A 8 9.24 3.10 -9.85
C LEU A 8 8.56 2.93 -11.21
N ALA A 9 7.24 2.99 -11.27
CA ALA A 9 6.50 2.76 -12.50
C ALA A 9 6.92 3.77 -13.60
N GLU A 10 7.97 3.44 -14.35
CA GLU A 10 8.42 4.12 -15.58
C GLU A 10 7.76 3.51 -16.82
N ASP A 11 6.91 2.50 -16.62
CA ASP A 11 6.18 1.85 -17.69
C ASP A 11 5.18 2.84 -18.28
N GLN A 12 5.54 3.39 -19.45
CA GLN A 12 4.71 4.35 -20.17
C GLN A 12 3.28 3.86 -20.37
N SER A 13 2.99 2.55 -20.36
CA SER A 13 1.62 2.03 -20.48
C SER A 13 0.80 2.20 -19.19
N LEU A 14 1.40 1.98 -18.01
CA LEU A 14 0.78 2.21 -16.70
C LEU A 14 0.75 3.70 -16.35
N VAL A 15 1.81 4.43 -16.69
CA VAL A 15 1.83 5.89 -16.62
C VAL A 15 0.76 6.46 -17.56
N SER A 16 0.60 5.97 -18.79
CA SER A 16 -0.48 6.41 -19.68
C SER A 16 -1.87 6.02 -19.18
N ALA A 17 -2.04 4.84 -18.57
CA ALA A 17 -3.31 4.43 -17.98
C ALA A 17 -3.68 5.33 -16.79
N LEU A 18 -2.71 5.64 -15.92
CA LEU A 18 -2.89 6.55 -14.79
C LEU A 18 -3.07 8.01 -15.29
N GLU A 19 -2.23 8.52 -16.19
CA GLU A 19 -2.32 9.86 -16.79
C GLU A 19 -3.62 10.07 -17.58
N SER A 20 -4.15 9.04 -18.27
CA SER A 20 -5.46 9.11 -18.92
C SER A 20 -6.61 9.29 -17.93
N THR A 21 -6.41 8.87 -16.69
CA THR A 21 -7.34 9.07 -15.57
C THR A 21 -7.17 10.46 -14.94
N PHE A 22 -6.05 11.16 -15.19
CA PHE A 22 -5.63 12.38 -14.46
C PHE A 22 -5.42 13.66 -15.30
N SER A 23 -5.78 13.73 -16.60
CA SER A 23 -5.53 14.96 -17.40
C SER A 23 -6.73 15.91 -17.50
N PRO A 24 -6.50 17.23 -17.38
CA PRO A 24 -6.45 18.01 -18.62
C PRO A 24 -5.23 18.94 -18.74
N VAL A 25 -4.63 18.87 -19.94
CA VAL A 25 -4.03 19.96 -20.75
C VAL A 25 -2.53 20.28 -20.58
N ASN A 26 -1.88 20.18 -21.76
CA ASN A 26 -0.67 20.83 -22.28
C ASN A 26 0.71 20.26 -21.95
N ALA A 27 1.18 19.50 -22.95
CA ALA A 27 2.58 19.24 -23.24
C ALA A 27 3.32 20.50 -23.70
N GLN A 28 4.39 20.88 -22.99
CA GLN A 28 5.59 21.47 -23.59
C GLN A 28 6.83 20.99 -22.84
N ALA A 29 7.74 20.37 -23.59
CA ALA A 29 8.95 19.74 -23.10
C ALA A 29 10.07 20.78 -22.88
N HIS A 30 10.57 20.86 -21.65
CA HIS A 30 11.91 21.36 -21.33
C HIS A 30 12.61 20.30 -20.47
N GLN A 31 13.81 19.89 -20.89
CA GLN A 31 14.65 18.90 -20.21
C GLN A 31 15.22 19.50 -18.92
N GLN A 32 14.43 19.48 -17.86
CA GLN A 32 14.94 19.44 -16.49
C GLN A 32 15.40 18.00 -16.18
N PRO A 33 16.35 17.78 -15.24
CA PRO A 33 16.61 16.44 -14.72
C PRO A 33 15.28 15.80 -14.35
N GLN A 34 15.00 14.60 -14.86
CA GLN A 34 13.77 13.87 -14.55
C GLN A 34 13.73 13.63 -13.03
N GLU A 35 13.05 14.50 -12.31
CA GLU A 35 12.65 14.24 -10.94
C GLU A 35 11.82 12.96 -10.97
N MET A 36 12.27 11.92 -10.27
CA MET A 36 11.53 10.67 -10.14
C MET A 36 10.18 10.99 -9.50
N GLN A 37 9.14 11.05 -10.31
CA GLN A 37 7.78 11.30 -9.86
C GLN A 37 7.23 9.98 -9.32
N TYR A 38 7.33 9.78 -8.01
CA TYR A 38 6.65 8.65 -7.37
C TYR A 38 5.12 8.81 -7.49
N ILE A 39 4.40 7.70 -7.50
CA ILE A 39 2.94 7.71 -7.53
C ILE A 39 2.46 7.36 -6.12
N PRO A 40 1.86 8.30 -5.37
CA PRO A 40 1.29 8.02 -4.06
C PRO A 40 0.27 6.87 -4.16
N PHE A 41 0.40 5.88 -3.28
CA PHE A 41 -0.51 4.75 -3.31
C PHE A 41 -1.88 5.09 -2.70
N ILE A 42 -1.87 5.79 -1.55
CA ILE A 42 -3.08 6.15 -0.82
C ILE A 42 -3.63 7.49 -1.31
N MET A 43 -4.89 7.49 -1.75
CA MET A 43 -5.57 8.66 -2.30
C MET A 43 -6.89 9.00 -1.60
N VAL A 44 -7.16 8.41 -0.43
CA VAL A 44 -8.43 8.57 0.30
C VAL A 44 -8.27 9.07 1.71
N TYR A 45 -8.56 10.36 1.92
CA TYR A 45 -8.29 11.02 3.20
C TYR A 45 -9.50 11.07 4.13
N ASP A 46 -10.71 11.00 3.55
CA ASP A 46 -11.98 11.04 4.28
C ASP A 46 -12.31 9.69 4.92
N ASP A 47 -12.63 9.68 6.21
CA ASP A 47 -12.90 8.45 6.97
C ASP A 47 -14.14 7.69 6.49
N SER A 48 -15.13 8.36 5.92
CA SER A 48 -16.29 7.69 5.34
C SER A 48 -15.88 6.90 4.09
N HIS A 49 -15.00 7.46 3.24
CA HIS A 49 -14.44 6.76 2.09
C HIS A 49 -13.53 5.61 2.53
N LYS A 50 -12.70 5.80 3.57
CA LYS A 50 -11.86 4.71 4.11
C LYS A 50 -12.69 3.52 4.57
N LYS A 51 -13.77 3.79 5.33
CA LYS A 51 -14.70 2.75 5.82
C LYS A 51 -15.45 2.06 4.69
N GLN A 52 -15.83 2.80 3.65
CA GLN A 52 -16.47 2.22 2.46
C GLN A 52 -15.53 1.26 1.74
N ILE A 53 -14.29 1.67 1.45
CA ILE A 53 -13.28 0.82 0.78
C ILE A 53 -12.98 -0.42 1.63
N ARG A 54 -12.81 -0.23 2.94
CA ARG A 54 -12.61 -1.32 3.90
C ARG A 54 -13.68 -2.41 3.78
N ARG A 55 -14.95 -2.02 3.68
CA ARG A 55 -16.09 -2.97 3.57
C ARG A 55 -16.22 -3.58 2.19
N ASP A 56 -16.16 -2.76 1.14
CA ASP A 56 -16.70 -3.13 -0.16
C ASP A 56 -15.61 -3.61 -1.15
N THR A 57 -14.34 -3.25 -0.91
CA THR A 57 -13.26 -3.44 -1.89
C THR A 57 -12.20 -4.45 -1.47
N LEU A 58 -11.85 -4.52 -0.19
CA LEU A 58 -10.75 -5.37 0.28
C LEU A 58 -11.14 -6.86 0.29
N LYS A 59 -10.25 -7.71 -0.23
CA LYS A 59 -10.53 -9.14 -0.48
C LYS A 59 -9.65 -10.10 0.31
N ALA A 60 -8.89 -9.61 1.29
CA ALA A 60 -7.86 -10.36 2.00
C ALA A 60 -6.79 -10.96 1.06
N VAL A 61 -6.48 -10.26 -0.03
CA VAL A 61 -5.45 -10.71 -0.98
C VAL A 61 -4.08 -10.28 -0.48
N MET A 62 -3.10 -11.16 -0.60
CA MET A 62 -1.74 -10.87 -0.17
C MET A 62 -1.05 -9.81 -1.05
N MET A 63 -0.33 -8.91 -0.41
CA MET A 63 0.44 -7.83 -1.02
C MET A 63 1.83 -7.72 -0.40
N LYS A 64 2.77 -7.17 -1.17
CA LYS A 64 4.16 -6.93 -0.75
C LYS A 64 4.37 -5.47 -0.44
N VAL A 65 4.88 -5.19 0.76
CA VAL A 65 5.35 -3.87 1.17
C VAL A 65 6.86 -3.93 1.37
N TYR A 66 7.61 -3.11 0.64
CA TYR A 66 9.05 -2.99 0.74
C TYR A 66 9.44 -1.75 1.54
N PHE A 67 10.54 -1.85 2.26
CA PHE A 67 11.12 -0.80 3.09
C PHE A 67 12.58 -0.58 2.66
N THR A 68 13.04 0.66 2.78
CA THR A 68 14.40 1.05 2.41
C THR A 68 15.45 0.66 3.47
N SER A 69 15.02 0.25 4.67
CA SER A 69 15.91 -0.28 5.71
C SER A 69 15.30 -1.45 6.49
N SER A 70 16.16 -2.36 6.97
CA SER A 70 15.76 -3.50 7.80
C SER A 70 15.11 -3.04 9.11
N LYS A 71 15.58 -1.92 9.65
CA LYS A 71 15.08 -1.35 10.89
C LYS A 71 13.63 -0.90 10.71
N ALA A 72 13.37 -0.07 9.70
CA ALA A 72 12.02 0.39 9.36
C ALA A 72 11.05 -0.76 9.11
N ARG A 73 11.50 -1.81 8.39
CA ARG A 73 10.71 -3.04 8.23
C ARG A 73 10.38 -3.69 9.56
N SER A 74 11.37 -3.86 10.43
CA SER A 74 11.18 -4.59 11.70
C SER A 74 10.21 -3.84 12.62
N GLU A 75 10.32 -2.52 12.69
CA GLU A 75 9.38 -1.67 13.43
C GLU A 75 7.96 -1.77 12.86
N ALA A 76 7.79 -1.74 11.53
CA ALA A 76 6.49 -1.97 10.91
C ALA A 76 5.94 -3.38 11.20
N CYS A 77 6.81 -4.38 11.20
CA CYS A 77 6.45 -5.78 11.47
C CYS A 77 5.90 -5.95 12.90
N GLU A 78 6.54 -5.33 13.90
CA GLU A 78 6.04 -5.33 15.29
C GLU A 78 4.65 -4.72 15.39
N ILE A 79 4.43 -3.55 14.78
CA ILE A 79 3.11 -2.89 14.77
C ILE A 79 2.06 -3.73 14.04
N LEU A 80 2.44 -4.39 12.94
CA LEU A 80 1.55 -5.27 12.19
C LEU A 80 1.10 -6.48 13.03
N TYR A 81 1.98 -7.06 13.86
CA TYR A 81 1.59 -8.14 14.78
C TYR A 81 0.57 -7.67 15.81
N ASP A 82 0.75 -6.47 16.38
CA ASP A 82 -0.22 -5.89 17.33
C ASP A 82 -1.60 -5.69 16.68
N VAL A 83 -1.62 -5.18 15.44
CA VAL A 83 -2.87 -4.99 14.68
C VAL A 83 -3.51 -6.33 14.30
N ALA A 84 -2.71 -7.33 13.93
CA ALA A 84 -3.19 -8.68 13.63
C ALA A 84 -3.87 -9.32 14.86
N GLU A 85 -3.23 -9.26 16.03
CA GLU A 85 -3.80 -9.76 17.29
C GLU A 85 -5.10 -9.02 17.64
N MET A 86 -5.12 -7.70 17.49
CA MET A 86 -6.33 -6.90 17.69
C MET A 86 -7.46 -7.34 16.76
N MET A 87 -7.19 -7.57 15.47
CA MET A 87 -8.21 -8.00 14.50
C MET A 87 -8.79 -9.37 14.87
N GLU A 88 -7.95 -10.33 15.24
CA GLU A 88 -8.39 -11.66 15.68
C GLU A 88 -9.26 -11.56 16.95
N PHE A 89 -8.81 -10.77 17.93
CA PHE A 89 -9.55 -10.54 19.17
C PHE A 89 -10.92 -9.93 18.90
N LEU A 90 -10.99 -8.88 18.07
CA LEU A 90 -12.25 -8.20 17.73
C LEU A 90 -13.21 -9.13 16.97
N ALA A 91 -12.70 -10.00 16.09
CA ALA A 91 -13.52 -10.98 15.38
C ALA A 91 -14.15 -12.00 16.35
N GLU A 92 -13.36 -12.52 17.30
CA GLU A 92 -13.82 -13.52 18.26
C GLU A 92 -14.80 -12.92 19.28
N ASP A 93 -14.51 -11.73 19.81
CA ASP A 93 -15.41 -11.00 20.70
C ASP A 93 -16.76 -10.73 20.03
N ALA A 94 -16.74 -10.32 18.75
CA ALA A 94 -17.95 -10.12 17.97
C ALA A 94 -18.78 -11.39 17.83
N LYS A 95 -18.15 -12.53 17.52
CA LYS A 95 -18.84 -13.83 17.46
C LYS A 95 -19.46 -14.21 18.80
N GLN A 96 -18.75 -14.00 19.89
CA GLN A 96 -19.23 -14.30 21.24
C GLN A 96 -20.46 -13.45 21.59
N ILE A 97 -20.40 -12.13 21.34
CA ILE A 97 -21.50 -11.19 21.62
C ILE A 97 -22.71 -11.51 20.75
N LEU A 98 -22.53 -11.82 19.47
CA LEU A 98 -23.63 -12.16 18.55
C LEU A 98 -24.27 -13.52 18.86
N SER A 99 -23.51 -14.46 19.41
CA SER A 99 -24.02 -15.78 19.81
C SER A 99 -24.69 -15.76 21.20
N SER A 100 -24.50 -14.70 21.98
CA SER A 100 -25.06 -14.59 23.32
C SER A 100 -26.54 -14.18 23.27
N PRO A 101 -27.45 -14.95 23.90
CA PRO A 101 -28.87 -14.63 23.95
C PRO A 101 -29.21 -13.43 24.85
N THR A 102 -28.24 -12.94 25.62
CA THR A 102 -28.42 -11.80 26.54
C THR A 102 -27.93 -10.48 25.96
N SER A 103 -27.32 -10.49 24.77
CA SER A 103 -26.82 -9.29 24.10
C SER A 103 -27.97 -8.44 23.57
N SER A 104 -27.91 -7.13 23.80
CA SER A 104 -28.88 -6.18 23.24
C SER A 104 -28.64 -5.95 21.74
N GLU A 105 -29.69 -5.57 20.99
CA GLU A 105 -29.56 -5.21 19.57
C GLU A 105 -28.51 -4.13 19.32
N LYS A 106 -28.38 -3.18 20.26
CA LYS A 106 -27.36 -2.13 20.18
C LYS A 106 -25.94 -2.70 20.25
N GLN A 107 -25.68 -3.61 21.20
CA GLN A 107 -24.38 -4.28 21.32
C GLN A 107 -24.07 -5.13 20.09
N GLN A 108 -25.07 -5.86 19.58
CA GLN A 108 -24.93 -6.65 18.36
C GLN A 108 -24.59 -5.76 17.15
N ALA A 109 -25.23 -4.60 17.01
CA ALA A 109 -24.93 -3.66 15.94
C ALA A 109 -23.53 -3.04 16.06
N GLU A 110 -23.07 -2.76 17.29
CA GLU A 110 -21.74 -2.19 17.55
C GLU A 110 -20.61 -3.15 17.13
N VAL A 111 -20.78 -4.46 17.33
CA VAL A 111 -19.74 -5.46 17.01
C VAL A 111 -19.87 -6.07 15.61
N PHE A 112 -20.96 -5.80 14.89
CA PHE A 112 -21.21 -6.40 13.58
C PHE A 112 -20.11 -6.07 12.56
N GLU A 113 -19.56 -4.85 12.62
CA GLU A 113 -18.47 -4.41 11.75
C GLU A 113 -17.15 -5.16 12.03
N ASN A 114 -16.97 -5.73 13.21
CA ASN A 114 -15.78 -6.53 13.55
C ASN A 114 -15.83 -7.93 12.92
N LEU A 115 -17.00 -8.42 12.51
CA LEU A 115 -17.10 -9.66 11.72
C LEU A 115 -16.42 -9.54 10.36
N LEU A 116 -16.12 -8.33 9.89
CA LEU A 116 -15.26 -8.15 8.72
C LEU A 116 -13.87 -8.76 8.92
N PHE A 117 -13.41 -8.93 10.15
CA PHE A 117 -12.13 -9.56 10.45
C PHE A 117 -12.21 -11.09 10.54
N ASP A 118 -13.43 -11.65 10.58
CA ASP A 118 -13.60 -13.10 10.62
C ASP A 118 -13.07 -13.76 9.35
N GLY A 119 -12.23 -14.79 9.54
CA GLY A 119 -11.61 -15.54 8.45
C GLY A 119 -10.60 -14.74 7.61
N CYS A 120 -10.21 -13.55 8.05
CA CYS A 120 -9.15 -12.79 7.37
C CYS A 120 -7.79 -13.45 7.60
N ASP A 121 -6.99 -13.55 6.54
CA ASP A 121 -5.58 -13.92 6.66
C ASP A 121 -4.81 -12.75 7.28
N VAL A 122 -4.38 -12.91 8.53
CA VAL A 122 -3.54 -11.95 9.26
C VAL A 122 -2.08 -12.39 9.33
N SER A 123 -1.68 -13.38 8.52
CA SER A 123 -0.30 -13.84 8.48
C SER A 123 0.65 -12.74 7.98
N ILE A 124 1.80 -12.64 8.63
CA ILE A 124 2.87 -11.70 8.32
C ILE A 124 4.11 -12.50 8.00
N SER A 125 4.63 -12.34 6.78
CA SER A 125 5.87 -13.01 6.35
C SER A 125 6.92 -11.99 5.95
N MET A 126 8.10 -12.04 6.57
CA MET A 126 9.23 -11.21 6.15
C MET A 126 9.84 -11.76 4.86
N VAL A 127 10.27 -10.85 3.98
CA VAL A 127 10.91 -11.15 2.70
C VAL A 127 12.28 -10.47 2.68
N ASP A 128 13.34 -11.27 2.82
CA ASP A 128 14.74 -10.82 2.77
C ASP A 128 15.43 -11.15 1.43
N GLU A 129 14.81 -12.00 0.62
CA GLU A 129 15.51 -12.69 -0.49
C GLU A 129 15.47 -11.93 -1.82
N TYR A 130 14.82 -10.76 -1.89
CA TYR A 130 14.44 -10.17 -3.18
C TYR A 130 15.53 -9.31 -3.84
N ALA A 131 16.24 -8.47 -3.09
CA ALA A 131 17.33 -7.64 -3.61
C ALA A 131 18.27 -7.17 -2.49
N PRO A 132 19.56 -6.90 -2.80
CA PRO A 132 20.45 -6.27 -1.84
C PRO A 132 19.86 -4.93 -1.36
N ASN A 133 19.70 -4.78 -0.04
CA ASN A 133 19.12 -3.59 0.61
C ASN A 133 17.62 -3.35 0.37
N ALA A 134 16.84 -4.37 -0.03
CA ALA A 134 15.38 -4.29 -0.04
C ALA A 134 14.81 -5.23 1.03
N TYR A 135 14.01 -4.69 1.93
CA TYR A 135 13.44 -5.43 3.06
C TYR A 135 11.93 -5.47 2.90
N GLY A 136 11.35 -6.62 2.61
CA GLY A 136 9.92 -6.76 2.33
C GLY A 136 9.13 -7.40 3.47
N ILE A 137 7.83 -7.16 3.48
CA ILE A 137 6.81 -7.89 4.26
C ILE A 137 5.69 -8.28 3.30
N PHE A 138 5.18 -9.49 3.46
CA PHE A 138 3.98 -10.01 2.81
C PHE A 138 2.84 -10.08 3.81
N ILE A 139 1.75 -9.36 3.53
CA ILE A 139 0.55 -9.23 4.38
C ILE A 139 -0.71 -9.16 3.51
N SER A 140 -1.88 -9.44 4.09
CA SER A 140 -3.15 -9.23 3.37
C SER A 140 -3.48 -7.74 3.20
N ASP A 141 -4.22 -7.40 2.15
CA ASP A 141 -4.71 -6.05 1.88
C ASP A 141 -5.59 -5.49 3.02
N ARG A 142 -6.28 -6.37 3.78
CA ARG A 142 -7.04 -6.01 4.98
C ARG A 142 -6.13 -5.62 6.14
N LEU A 143 -5.15 -6.45 6.49
CA LEU A 143 -4.19 -6.12 7.54
C LEU A 143 -3.40 -4.84 7.20
N PHE A 144 -3.00 -4.71 5.93
CA PHE A 144 -2.39 -3.48 5.43
C PHE A 144 -3.30 -2.26 5.67
N TRP A 145 -4.59 -2.35 5.32
CA TRP A 145 -5.51 -1.23 5.45
C TRP A 145 -5.72 -0.81 6.92
N GLU A 146 -5.90 -1.79 7.80
CA GLU A 146 -6.09 -1.55 9.23
C GLU A 146 -4.85 -0.98 9.91
N ALA A 147 -3.65 -1.34 9.45
CA ALA A 147 -2.41 -0.85 10.05
C ALA A 147 -1.96 0.50 9.48
N PHE A 148 -2.00 0.66 8.15
CA PHE A 148 -1.45 1.85 7.49
C PHE A 148 -2.47 2.96 7.28
N VAL A 149 -3.74 2.64 7.04
CA VAL A 149 -4.71 3.63 6.52
C VAL A 149 -5.72 4.05 7.58
N MET A 150 -6.30 3.11 8.31
CA MET A 150 -7.35 3.39 9.29
C MET A 150 -6.91 4.25 10.48
N PRO A 151 -5.70 4.06 11.09
CA PRO A 151 -5.31 4.79 12.28
C PRO A 151 -4.87 6.23 12.01
N HIS A 152 -4.52 6.55 10.76
CA HIS A 152 -3.91 7.82 10.39
C HIS A 152 -4.96 8.83 9.91
N ASP A 153 -5.02 9.98 10.57
CA ASP A 153 -5.70 11.14 9.99
C ASP A 153 -4.82 11.71 8.87
N MET A 154 -5.32 11.62 7.64
CA MET A 154 -4.57 12.08 6.49
C MET A 154 -4.94 13.49 6.03
N ASN A 155 -5.83 14.17 6.76
CA ASN A 155 -6.13 15.57 6.52
C ASN A 155 -4.95 16.49 6.85
N GLU A 156 -4.01 16.01 7.67
CA GLU A 156 -2.80 16.74 8.07
C GLU A 156 -1.64 16.64 7.07
N TYR A 157 -1.67 15.67 6.14
CA TYR A 157 -0.62 15.52 5.10
C TYR A 157 -0.70 16.58 3.99
N THR A 158 -1.35 17.72 4.26
CA THR A 158 -1.26 18.92 3.45
C THR A 158 0.07 19.63 3.67
N GLY A 159 1.14 19.06 3.15
CA GLY A 159 2.46 19.66 3.17
C GLY A 159 3.29 19.12 2.01
N ASP A 160 4.37 19.84 1.67
CA ASP A 160 5.28 19.58 0.55
C ASP A 160 6.09 18.27 0.67
N PHE A 161 5.53 17.24 1.31
CA PHE A 161 6.18 15.97 1.52
C PHE A 161 6.35 15.26 0.18
N ILE A 162 7.63 15.15 -0.20
CA ILE A 162 8.17 14.44 -1.36
C ILE A 162 7.83 15.11 -2.69
N GLY A 163 8.32 16.33 -2.97
CA GLY A 163 8.64 16.77 -4.34
C GLY A 163 7.58 16.58 -5.45
N PHE A 164 6.32 16.30 -5.12
CA PHE A 164 5.25 15.94 -6.06
C PHE A 164 4.62 17.20 -6.63
N GLY A 165 5.47 18.12 -7.08
CA GLY A 165 5.17 19.46 -7.58
C GLY A 165 3.69 19.80 -7.65
N ARG A 166 3.16 20.39 -6.57
CA ARG A 166 2.06 21.37 -6.54
C ARG A 166 1.93 21.83 -5.09
N GLY A 167 2.28 23.09 -4.88
CA GLY A 167 2.71 23.61 -3.59
C GLY A 167 1.63 23.72 -2.51
N VAL A 168 2.14 23.88 -1.29
CA VAL A 168 1.63 24.74 -0.21
C VAL A 168 0.14 25.10 -0.33
N GLY A 169 -0.70 24.30 0.34
CA GLY A 169 -2.03 24.74 0.78
C GLY A 169 -3.25 24.13 0.10
N SER A 170 -3.10 23.25 -0.91
CA SER A 170 -4.26 22.54 -1.46
C SER A 170 -4.43 21.17 -0.78
N ARG A 171 -5.46 21.05 0.06
CA ARG A 171 -5.95 19.73 0.51
C ARG A 171 -6.17 18.85 -0.72
N ARG A 172 -5.39 17.78 -0.86
CA ARG A 172 -5.68 16.77 -1.89
C ARG A 172 -7.09 16.26 -1.63
N GLN A 173 -7.96 16.35 -2.62
CA GLN A 173 -9.32 15.81 -2.49
C GLN A 173 -9.22 14.29 -2.44
N SER A 174 -10.00 13.69 -1.53
CA SER A 174 -10.15 12.23 -1.45
C SER A 174 -10.71 11.72 -2.79
N ASN A 175 -10.02 10.77 -3.42
CA ASN A 175 -10.45 10.14 -4.67
C ASN A 175 -10.68 8.63 -4.44
N PRO A 176 -11.86 8.24 -3.93
CA PRO A 176 -12.17 6.84 -3.64
C PRO A 176 -12.15 5.96 -4.89
N ASP A 177 -12.64 6.47 -6.03
CA ASP A 177 -12.69 5.69 -7.27
C ASP A 177 -11.29 5.30 -7.76
N ALA A 178 -10.33 6.25 -7.73
CA ALA A 178 -8.95 5.96 -8.09
C ALA A 178 -8.29 4.98 -7.11
N MET A 179 -8.61 5.07 -5.81
CA MET A 179 -8.10 4.10 -4.82
C MET A 179 -8.67 2.70 -5.05
N VAL A 180 -9.97 2.59 -5.36
CA VAL A 180 -10.61 1.32 -5.73
C VAL A 180 -9.94 0.74 -6.97
N GLN A 181 -9.69 1.55 -7.99
CA GLN A 181 -8.98 1.10 -9.19
C GLN A 181 -7.57 0.60 -8.88
N ASN A 182 -6.82 1.28 -8.01
CA ASN A 182 -5.51 0.81 -7.55
C ASN A 182 -5.61 -0.57 -6.88
N LEU A 183 -6.55 -0.73 -5.93
CA LEU A 183 -6.75 -2.00 -5.23
C LEU A 183 -7.17 -3.13 -6.18
N VAL A 184 -8.09 -2.87 -7.10
CA VAL A 184 -8.52 -3.85 -8.11
C VAL A 184 -7.36 -4.27 -8.99
N HIS A 185 -6.50 -3.32 -9.40
CA HIS A 185 -5.29 -3.64 -10.14
C HIS A 185 -4.37 -4.54 -9.32
N PHE A 186 -4.17 -4.29 -8.02
CA PHE A 186 -3.41 -5.17 -7.12
C PHE A 186 -4.01 -6.57 -6.99
N GLN A 187 -5.33 -6.65 -6.82
CA GLN A 187 -6.05 -7.91 -6.55
C GLN A 187 -6.24 -8.81 -7.77
N SER A 188 -6.05 -8.30 -8.99
CA SER A 188 -6.23 -9.09 -10.21
C SER A 188 -5.36 -10.36 -10.20
N SER A 189 -6.03 -11.52 -10.24
CA SER A 189 -5.47 -12.86 -9.99
C SER A 189 -4.79 -13.50 -11.20
N ASP A 190 -4.91 -12.90 -12.40
CA ASP A 190 -4.36 -13.43 -13.65
C ASP A 190 -2.87 -13.09 -13.84
N ARG A 191 -2.08 -13.25 -12.78
CA ARG A 191 -0.65 -12.91 -12.83
C ARG A 191 0.16 -14.12 -13.21
N HIS A 192 0.70 -14.07 -14.43
CA HIS A 192 1.71 -15.00 -14.89
C HIS A 192 2.87 -15.05 -13.88
N PRO A 193 3.47 -16.22 -13.58
CA PRO A 193 4.58 -16.35 -12.62
C PRO A 193 5.83 -15.50 -12.93
N LEU A 194 5.94 -15.03 -14.18
CA LEU A 194 7.00 -14.14 -14.66
C LEU A 194 6.52 -12.70 -14.87
N SER A 195 5.28 -12.37 -14.50
CA SER A 195 4.78 -11.00 -14.61
C SER A 195 5.25 -10.16 -13.44
N SER A 196 5.60 -8.91 -13.73
CA SER A 196 5.97 -7.95 -12.69
C SER A 196 4.81 -7.77 -11.71
N MET A 197 5.08 -7.97 -10.42
CA MET A 197 4.06 -7.80 -9.37
C MET A 197 4.05 -6.35 -8.91
N PRO A 198 2.90 -5.65 -8.88
CA PRO A 198 2.83 -4.39 -8.19
C PRO A 198 3.12 -4.64 -6.71
N CYS A 199 3.94 -3.77 -6.17
CA CYS A 199 4.28 -3.76 -4.76
C CYS A 199 4.15 -2.33 -4.23
N ILE A 200 4.17 -2.21 -2.92
CA ILE A 200 4.18 -0.92 -2.26
C ILE A 200 5.59 -0.69 -1.74
N LEU A 201 6.12 0.51 -1.90
CA LEU A 201 7.37 0.92 -1.29
C LEU A 201 7.07 1.98 -0.22
N GLN A 202 7.54 1.72 1.00
CA GLN A 202 7.60 2.69 2.08
C GLN A 202 8.93 3.42 2.00
N VAL A 203 8.89 4.70 1.62
CA VAL A 203 10.11 5.52 1.45
C VAL A 203 10.61 6.14 2.75
N ASP A 204 9.75 6.23 3.77
CA ASP A 204 10.09 6.84 5.06
C ASP A 204 10.66 5.79 6.04
N ASN A 205 11.87 6.06 6.54
CA ASN A 205 12.54 5.21 7.52
C ASN A 205 12.25 5.61 8.97
N GLU A 206 11.80 6.84 9.20
CA GLU A 206 11.50 7.35 10.54
C GLU A 206 10.05 7.08 10.93
N SER A 207 9.15 7.06 9.93
CA SER A 207 7.73 6.76 10.11
C SER A 207 7.29 5.62 9.19
N PRO A 208 7.69 4.37 9.45
CA PRO A 208 7.48 3.26 8.53
C PRO A 208 6.01 2.88 8.34
N MET A 209 5.11 3.32 9.24
CA MET A 209 3.67 3.11 9.13
C MET A 209 2.93 4.28 8.44
N SER A 210 3.63 5.35 8.06
CA SER A 210 3.01 6.54 7.46
C SER A 210 2.43 6.22 6.09
N PRO A 211 1.11 6.42 5.87
CA PRO A 211 0.48 6.16 4.58
C PRO A 211 0.86 7.17 3.49
N ALA A 212 1.28 8.38 3.88
CA ALA A 212 1.61 9.46 2.96
C ALA A 212 2.88 9.20 2.14
N THR A 213 3.73 8.31 2.64
CA THR A 213 5.03 7.95 2.07
C THR A 213 5.00 6.57 1.40
N LEU A 214 3.82 5.99 1.26
CA LEU A 214 3.60 4.78 0.48
C LEU A 214 3.48 5.11 -1.00
N VAL A 215 4.33 4.48 -1.80
CA VAL A 215 4.36 4.67 -3.25
C VAL A 215 4.10 3.37 -3.98
N LEU A 216 3.38 3.44 -5.09
CA LEU A 216 3.20 2.32 -5.99
C LEU A 216 4.53 2.01 -6.70
N ALA A 217 4.95 0.75 -6.65
CA ALA A 217 6.14 0.27 -7.30
C ALA A 217 5.85 -1.00 -8.11
N ILE A 218 6.74 -1.33 -9.04
CA ILE A 218 6.64 -2.53 -9.86
C ILE A 218 7.86 -3.40 -9.60
N GLU A 219 7.60 -4.59 -9.09
CA GLU A 219 8.58 -5.64 -8.91
C GLU A 219 8.95 -6.22 -10.29
N LYS A 220 10.06 -5.80 -10.91
CA LYS A 220 10.54 -6.44 -12.15
C LYS A 220 11.29 -7.73 -11.81
N SER A 221 10.86 -8.87 -12.32
CA SER A 221 11.58 -10.13 -12.16
C SER A 221 12.91 -10.07 -12.94
N GLY A 222 14.04 -9.98 -12.23
CA GLY A 222 15.36 -10.03 -12.84
C GLY A 222 15.77 -11.46 -13.18
N VAL A 223 15.62 -11.90 -14.43
CA VAL A 223 16.63 -12.80 -15.01
C VAL A 223 17.89 -11.94 -15.09
N GLY A 224 18.88 -12.23 -14.24
CA GLY A 224 20.02 -11.36 -14.00
C GLY A 224 20.73 -10.90 -15.27
N ILE A 225 20.64 -9.61 -15.58
CA ILE A 225 21.59 -8.93 -16.45
C ILE A 225 22.65 -8.35 -15.52
N ARG A 226 23.88 -8.86 -15.64
CA ARG A 226 25.06 -8.33 -14.93
C ARG A 226 25.24 -6.85 -15.25
N PRO A 227 25.76 -6.03 -14.33
CA PRO A 227 26.31 -4.73 -14.72
C PRO A 227 27.33 -4.98 -15.83
N ALA A 228 27.24 -4.23 -16.94
CA ALA A 228 28.33 -4.21 -17.91
C ALA A 228 29.62 -3.90 -17.14
N ASP A 229 30.60 -4.77 -17.29
CA ASP A 229 31.92 -4.63 -16.66
C ASP A 229 32.40 -3.18 -16.87
N ARG A 230 32.46 -2.38 -15.79
CA ARG A 230 33.29 -1.19 -15.75
C ARG A 230 34.72 -1.68 -15.65
N ASN A 231 35.26 -2.17 -16.77
CA ASN A 231 36.67 -2.32 -17.07
C ASN A 231 36.77 -2.94 -18.47
N GLU A 232 36.47 -2.16 -19.49
CA GLU A 232 37.12 -2.30 -20.80
C GLU A 232 36.97 -0.95 -21.52
N TRP A 233 38.14 -0.34 -21.76
CA TRP A 233 38.46 0.96 -22.38
C TRP A 233 38.47 2.19 -21.47
#